data_AF-I9QCS2-F1
#
_entry.id   AF-I9QCS2-F1
#
_cell.length_a   1.000
_cell.length_b   1.000
_cell.length_c   1.000
_cell.angle_alpha   90.00
_cell.angle_beta   90.00
_cell.angle_gamma   90.00
#
_symmetry.space_group_name_H-M   'P 1'
#
loop_
_entity.id
_entity.type
_entity.pdbx_description
1 polymer ?
#
loop_
_entity_poly.entity_id
_entity_poly.type
_entity_poly.pdbx_seq_one_letter_code
_entity_poly.pdbx_strand_id
1 'polypeptide(L)'
;MVEAYSILFQKTSDGAKVKDLLTEWKMVCTDFPFELYPETKDLPKRDWADEDGEDTFIPDVLPLKAYDLEAGICYTGEMATAYDNVVSFLGYLIGEDGNGATLKVYNPHTNIGRRNLYFLGASDYDFHSTKDGDSVTFKVKFRVTDPKTEIVPSYSIDMTTILALVAKKG
;
A
#
# COMPACT_ATOMS: atom_id res chain seq x y z
N MET A 1 17.37 9.92 -1.51
CA MET A 1 17.14 9.36 -0.17
C MET A 1 15.64 9.22 -0.03
N VAL A 2 15.14 8.08 0.44
CA VAL A 2 13.70 7.90 0.65
C VAL A 2 13.34 8.61 1.95
N GLU A 3 12.48 9.63 1.87
CA GLU A 3 12.10 10.42 3.03
C GLU A 3 11.20 9.61 3.97
N ALA A 4 11.23 9.90 5.28
CA ALA A 4 10.58 9.10 6.33
C ALA A 4 9.04 8.99 6.18
N TYR A 5 8.44 9.76 5.29
CA TYR A 5 6.99 9.89 5.08
C TYR A 5 6.52 9.32 3.73
N SER A 6 7.45 8.75 2.95
CA SER A 6 7.19 8.14 1.65
C SER A 6 6.63 6.72 1.82
N ILE A 7 5.64 6.36 1.01
CA ILE A 7 5.21 4.96 0.80
C ILE A 7 5.46 4.60 -0.66
N LEU A 8 6.02 3.41 -0.86
CA LEU A 8 6.34 2.90 -2.19
C LEU A 8 5.24 1.95 -2.65
N PHE A 9 4.71 2.21 -3.84
CA PHE A 9 3.70 1.40 -4.50
C PHE A 9 4.29 0.81 -5.78
N GLN A 10 4.04 -0.48 -6.02
CA GLN A 10 4.42 -1.15 -7.26
C GLN A 10 3.28 -2.06 -7.70
N LYS A 11 2.95 -2.06 -8.99
CA LYS A 11 1.97 -3.02 -9.52
C LYS A 11 2.52 -4.44 -9.44
N THR A 12 1.64 -5.43 -9.35
CA THR A 12 2.07 -6.84 -9.34
C THR A 12 2.41 -7.38 -10.73
N SER A 13 2.08 -6.64 -11.79
CA SER A 13 2.46 -6.97 -13.17
C SER A 13 3.99 -6.99 -13.36
N ASP A 14 4.44 -7.86 -14.24
CA ASP A 14 5.88 -8.04 -14.48
C ASP A 14 6.52 -6.77 -15.04
N GLY A 15 7.65 -6.37 -14.45
CA GLY A 15 8.40 -5.18 -14.87
C GLY A 15 7.79 -3.84 -14.43
N ALA A 16 6.70 -3.85 -13.64
CA ALA A 16 6.10 -2.64 -13.12
C ALA A 16 7.09 -1.78 -12.34
N LYS A 17 7.10 -0.47 -12.64
CA LYS A 17 7.96 0.51 -11.97
C LYS A 17 7.49 0.72 -10.53
N VAL A 18 8.46 0.92 -9.64
CA VAL A 18 8.20 1.38 -8.27
C VAL A 18 7.86 2.87 -8.35
N LYS A 19 6.70 3.24 -7.81
CA LYS A 19 6.21 4.61 -7.70
C LYS A 19 6.24 5.04 -6.25
N ASP A 20 6.82 6.20 -5.98
CA ASP A 20 6.85 6.81 -4.66
C ASP A 20 5.70 7.83 -4.56
N LEU A 21 4.91 7.71 -3.50
CA LEU A 21 3.78 8.60 -3.22
C LEU A 21 4.18 10.09 -3.26
N LEU A 22 5.36 10.41 -2.72
CA LEU A 22 5.85 11.77 -2.62
C LEU A 22 6.31 12.31 -3.97
N THR A 23 7.10 11.54 -4.74
CA THR A 23 7.67 12.05 -5.99
C THR A 23 6.65 12.09 -7.12
N GLU A 24 5.73 11.14 -7.15
CA GLU A 24 4.78 10.99 -8.27
C GLU A 24 3.54 11.87 -8.09
N TRP A 25 3.05 12.03 -6.85
CA TRP A 25 1.79 12.75 -6.58
C TRP A 25 1.91 13.88 -5.55
N LYS A 26 3.13 14.16 -5.06
CA LYS A 26 3.39 15.16 -4.00
C LYS A 26 2.57 14.91 -2.73
N MET A 27 2.33 13.63 -2.42
CA MET A 27 1.57 13.20 -1.25
C MET A 27 2.47 12.51 -0.23
N VAL A 28 2.14 12.66 1.04
CA VAL A 28 2.78 11.98 2.15
C VAL A 28 1.80 11.02 2.81
N CYS A 29 2.32 9.91 3.32
CA CYS A 29 1.53 9.02 4.14
C CYS A 29 1.69 9.40 5.61
N THR A 30 0.58 9.62 6.30
CA THR A 30 0.56 9.92 7.74
C THR A 30 0.65 8.64 8.56
N ASP A 31 -0.06 7.60 8.11
CA ASP A 31 -0.17 6.33 8.79
C ASP A 31 -0.49 5.22 7.78
N PHE A 32 0.22 4.10 7.93
CA PHE A 32 -0.02 2.89 7.16
C PHE A 32 0.02 1.69 8.12
N PRO A 33 -1.10 1.38 8.79
CA PRO A 33 -1.15 0.40 9.87
C PRO A 33 -1.18 -1.03 9.32
N PHE A 34 -0.02 -1.58 8.97
CA PHE A 34 0.09 -3.00 8.63
C PHE A 34 -0.22 -3.89 9.85
N GLU A 35 -1.14 -4.83 9.69
CA GLU A 35 -1.35 -5.88 10.70
C GLU A 35 -0.25 -6.94 10.57
N LEU A 36 0.55 -7.07 11.63
CA LEU A 36 1.64 -8.06 11.69
C LEU A 36 1.10 -9.49 11.82
N TYR A 37 0.06 -9.66 12.63
CA TYR A 37 -0.66 -10.92 12.86
C TYR A 37 -2.17 -10.64 12.88
N PRO A 38 -2.82 -10.60 11.71
CA PRO A 38 -4.28 -10.55 11.63
C PRO A 38 -4.90 -11.82 12.21
N GLU A 39 -6.22 -11.84 12.34
CA GLU A 39 -6.96 -13.01 12.82
C GLU A 39 -6.63 -14.29 12.04
N THR A 40 -6.60 -15.43 12.72
CA THR A 40 -6.50 -16.73 12.09
C THR A 40 -7.81 -17.12 11.42
N LYS A 41 -7.77 -17.93 10.35
CA LYS A 41 -8.97 -18.49 9.74
C LYS A 41 -9.68 -19.41 10.73
N ASP A 42 -10.99 -19.52 10.55
CA ASP A 42 -11.79 -20.45 11.32
C ASP A 42 -11.37 -21.87 10.96
N LEU A 43 -11.04 -22.67 11.99
CA LEU A 43 -10.60 -24.05 11.82
C LEU A 43 -11.82 -24.96 11.66
N PRO A 44 -11.72 -26.03 10.86
CA PRO A 44 -12.75 -27.05 10.79
C PRO A 44 -12.94 -27.69 12.17
N LYS A 45 -14.17 -27.70 12.67
CA LYS A 45 -14.52 -28.28 13.96
C LYS A 45 -15.84 -29.04 13.93
N ARG A 46 -15.96 -30.00 14.84
CA ARG A 46 -17.21 -30.72 15.16
C ARG A 46 -17.53 -30.50 16.63
N ASP A 47 -18.78 -30.14 16.90
CA ASP A 47 -19.26 -29.74 18.22
C ASP A 47 -20.61 -30.44 18.45
N TRP A 48 -20.66 -31.37 19.40
CA TRP A 48 -21.83 -32.19 19.72
C TRP A 48 -22.42 -31.75 21.06
N ALA A 49 -23.75 -31.57 21.12
CA ALA A 49 -24.41 -30.92 22.26
C ALA A 49 -24.39 -31.73 23.57
N ASP A 50 -24.14 -33.04 23.49
CA ASP A 50 -24.07 -33.96 24.62
C ASP A 50 -22.63 -34.31 25.04
N GLU A 51 -21.62 -33.70 24.41
CA GLU A 51 -20.20 -33.90 24.71
C GLU A 51 -19.57 -32.63 25.30
N ASP A 52 -18.57 -32.81 26.18
CA ASP A 52 -17.77 -31.69 26.68
C ASP A 52 -16.68 -31.34 25.66
N GLY A 53 -16.69 -30.10 25.17
CA GLY A 53 -15.66 -29.55 24.27
C GLY A 53 -15.98 -29.72 22.78
N GLU A 54 -14.97 -29.50 21.93
CA GLU A 54 -15.09 -29.58 20.47
C GLU A 54 -13.91 -30.36 19.86
N ASP A 55 -14.18 -31.14 18.81
CA ASP A 55 -13.15 -31.80 17.99
C ASP A 55 -12.74 -30.85 16.85
N THR A 56 -11.66 -30.10 17.10
CA THR A 56 -11.13 -29.09 16.17
C THR A 56 -9.83 -29.59 15.53
N PHE A 57 -9.78 -29.58 14.19
CA PHE A 57 -8.54 -29.86 13.45
C PHE A 57 -7.55 -28.68 13.58
N ILE A 58 -6.46 -28.89 14.30
CA ILE A 58 -5.40 -27.88 14.48
C ILE A 58 -4.22 -28.21 13.54
N PRO A 59 -3.96 -27.39 12.50
CA PRO A 59 -2.79 -27.56 11.65
C PRO A 59 -1.49 -27.09 12.34
N ASP A 60 -0.33 -27.52 11.84
CA ASP A 60 0.99 -27.10 12.36
C ASP A 60 1.21 -25.58 12.32
N VAL A 61 0.60 -24.90 11.35
CA VAL A 61 0.64 -23.44 11.21
C VAL A 61 -0.77 -22.92 10.97
N LEU A 62 -1.25 -22.04 11.85
CA LEU A 62 -2.56 -21.43 11.71
C LEU A 62 -2.58 -20.50 10.48
N PRO A 63 -3.49 -20.74 9.52
CA PRO A 63 -3.64 -19.85 8.38
C PRO A 63 -4.25 -18.52 8.83
N LEU A 64 -3.77 -17.42 8.26
CA LEU A 64 -4.23 -16.07 8.56
C LEU A 64 -5.38 -15.64 7.62
N LYS A 65 -6.31 -14.84 8.13
CA LYS A 65 -7.36 -14.17 7.35
C LYS A 65 -6.74 -12.98 6.59
N ALA A 66 -7.37 -12.62 5.49
CA ALA A 66 -7.13 -11.33 4.83
C ALA A 66 -7.77 -10.22 5.68
N TYR A 67 -7.11 -9.07 5.75
CA TYR A 67 -7.55 -7.94 6.57
C TYR A 67 -7.71 -6.68 5.72
N ASP A 68 -8.45 -5.72 6.25
CA ASP A 68 -8.57 -4.38 5.67
C ASP A 68 -7.71 -3.43 6.50
N LEU A 69 -7.05 -2.49 5.85
CA LEU A 69 -6.38 -1.38 6.54
C LEU A 69 -6.82 -0.06 5.94
N GLU A 70 -6.82 0.99 6.75
CA GLU A 70 -7.02 2.36 6.31
C GLU A 70 -5.70 3.11 6.46
N ALA A 71 -5.21 3.68 5.37
CA ALA A 71 -4.01 4.51 5.35
C ALA A 71 -4.40 5.98 5.24
N GLY A 72 -3.88 6.83 6.11
CA GLY A 72 -4.02 8.26 5.99
C GLY A 72 -3.01 8.84 5.00
N ILE A 73 -3.51 9.71 4.14
CA ILE A 73 -2.75 10.39 3.10
C ILE A 73 -3.00 11.88 3.19
N CYS A 74 -1.94 12.66 3.04
CA CYS A 74 -1.99 14.10 3.01
C CYS A 74 -1.30 14.63 1.75
N TYR A 75 -1.96 15.57 1.09
CA TYR A 75 -1.41 16.39 0.01
C TYR A 75 -1.20 17.80 0.53
N THR A 76 -0.06 18.41 0.18
CA THR A 76 0.15 19.87 0.34
C THR A 76 0.88 20.37 -0.89
N GLY A 77 0.33 21.38 -1.57
CA GLY A 77 0.94 21.89 -2.80
C GLY A 77 0.29 23.16 -3.34
N GLU A 78 0.52 23.41 -4.62
CA GLU A 78 0.05 24.62 -5.30
C GLU A 78 -1.47 24.68 -5.37
N MET A 79 -2.01 25.90 -5.40
CA MET A 79 -3.46 26.12 -5.50
C MET A 79 -4.03 25.50 -6.79
N ALA A 80 -5.20 24.89 -6.69
CA ALA A 80 -5.94 24.21 -7.76
C ALA A 80 -5.24 22.98 -8.37
N THR A 81 -4.28 22.36 -7.67
CA THR A 81 -3.59 21.13 -8.15
C THR A 81 -3.91 19.88 -7.33
N ALA A 82 -4.55 20.03 -6.17
CA ALA A 82 -4.80 18.92 -5.27
C ALA A 82 -5.73 17.86 -5.88
N TYR A 83 -6.82 18.30 -6.52
CA TYR A 83 -7.81 17.41 -7.12
C TYR A 83 -7.17 16.48 -8.17
N ASP A 84 -6.39 17.03 -9.10
CA ASP A 84 -5.77 16.26 -10.19
C ASP A 84 -4.78 15.21 -9.65
N ASN A 85 -4.01 15.56 -8.61
CA ASN A 85 -3.09 14.62 -7.97
C ASN A 85 -3.84 13.49 -7.25
N VAL A 86 -4.93 13.82 -6.53
CA VAL A 86 -5.77 12.81 -5.86
C VAL A 86 -6.41 11.87 -6.87
N VAL A 87 -7.02 12.40 -7.93
CA VAL A 87 -7.64 11.58 -8.98
C VAL A 87 -6.61 10.71 -9.69
N SER A 88 -5.45 11.27 -10.04
CA SER A 88 -4.34 10.52 -10.66
C SER A 88 -3.85 9.38 -9.77
N PHE A 89 -3.72 9.62 -8.46
CA PHE A 89 -3.31 8.60 -7.51
C PHE A 89 -4.36 7.49 -7.38
N LEU A 90 -5.63 7.85 -7.18
CA LEU A 90 -6.71 6.88 -7.06
C LEU A 90 -6.92 6.09 -8.36
N GLY A 91 -6.83 6.75 -9.52
CA GLY A 91 -6.84 6.14 -10.85
C GLY A 91 -5.73 5.11 -11.01
N TYR A 92 -4.52 5.45 -10.55
CA TYR A 92 -3.44 4.48 -10.47
C TYR A 92 -3.81 3.30 -9.56
N LEU A 93 -4.39 3.50 -8.36
CA LEU A 93 -4.75 2.39 -7.48
C LEU A 93 -5.74 1.41 -8.12
N ILE A 94 -6.77 1.92 -8.80
CA ILE A 94 -7.80 1.09 -9.47
C ILE A 94 -7.33 0.50 -10.81
N GLY A 95 -6.15 0.89 -11.30
CA GLY A 95 -5.53 0.32 -12.49
C GLY A 95 -5.99 0.94 -13.81
N GLU A 96 -6.43 2.21 -13.81
CA GLU A 96 -6.72 2.98 -15.03
C GLU A 96 -5.48 3.14 -15.93
N ASP A 97 -4.28 2.92 -15.38
CA ASP A 97 -3.02 2.89 -16.11
C ASP A 97 -2.81 1.61 -16.93
N GLY A 98 -3.74 0.66 -16.88
CA GLY A 98 -3.71 -0.61 -17.63
C GLY A 98 -2.79 -1.68 -17.05
N ASN A 99 -2.15 -1.44 -15.91
CA ASN A 99 -1.16 -2.37 -15.32
C ASN A 99 -1.74 -3.27 -14.22
N GLY A 100 -3.08 -3.33 -14.11
CA GLY A 100 -3.83 -4.11 -13.12
C GLY A 100 -4.13 -3.31 -11.84
N ALA A 101 -5.03 -3.83 -10.98
CA ALA A 101 -5.46 -3.15 -9.75
C ALA A 101 -4.73 -3.63 -8.48
N THR A 102 -3.93 -4.69 -8.58
CA THR A 102 -3.22 -5.28 -7.45
C THR A 102 -1.82 -4.69 -7.26
N LEU A 103 -1.47 -4.49 -5.99
CA LEU A 103 -0.32 -3.71 -5.56
C LEU A 103 0.57 -4.51 -4.62
N LYS A 104 1.86 -4.17 -4.70
CA LYS A 104 2.89 -4.36 -3.71
C LYS A 104 3.08 -3.01 -3.02
N VAL A 105 3.01 -2.98 -1.71
CA VAL A 105 3.20 -1.76 -0.92
C VAL A 105 4.34 -1.99 0.06
N TYR A 106 5.22 -1.02 0.14
CA TYR A 106 6.36 -1.04 1.07
C TYR A 106 6.44 0.27 1.82
N ASN A 107 6.58 0.18 3.13
CA ASN A 107 6.86 1.30 4.00
C ASN A 107 8.35 1.31 4.37
N PRO A 108 9.15 2.23 3.82
CA PRO A 108 10.58 2.38 4.10
C PRO A 108 10.89 2.74 5.55
N HIS A 109 9.95 3.35 6.27
CA HIS A 109 10.17 3.76 7.65
C HIS A 109 10.10 2.58 8.62
N THR A 110 9.10 1.70 8.44
CA THR A 110 8.93 0.51 9.27
C THR A 110 9.64 -0.72 8.70
N ASN A 111 10.13 -0.64 7.45
CA ASN A 111 10.66 -1.76 6.67
C ASN A 111 9.67 -2.92 6.49
N ILE A 112 8.37 -2.61 6.52
CA ILE A 112 7.31 -3.60 6.32
C ILE A 112 6.80 -3.49 4.89
N GLY A 113 6.71 -4.62 4.20
CA GLY A 113 6.14 -4.70 2.87
C GLY A 113 5.13 -5.82 2.74
N ARG A 114 4.03 -5.57 2.03
CA ARG A 114 3.01 -6.58 1.74
C ARG A 114 2.70 -6.59 0.24
N ARG A 115 2.29 -7.75 -0.26
CA ARG A 115 1.86 -7.94 -1.66
C ARG A 115 0.38 -8.30 -1.73
N ASN A 116 -0.18 -8.22 -2.93
CA ASN A 116 -1.59 -8.51 -3.21
C ASN A 116 -2.54 -7.63 -2.38
N LEU A 117 -2.24 -6.33 -2.35
CA LEU A 117 -3.16 -5.31 -1.86
C LEU A 117 -4.02 -4.80 -3.02
N TYR A 118 -5.26 -4.44 -2.75
CA TYR A 118 -6.08 -3.70 -3.71
C TYR A 118 -6.96 -2.67 -3.01
N PHE A 119 -7.31 -1.61 -3.73
CA PHE A 119 -8.11 -0.50 -3.24
C PHE A 119 -9.57 -0.92 -3.03
N LEU A 120 -10.13 -0.55 -1.88
CA LEU A 120 -11.55 -0.75 -1.55
C LEU A 120 -12.36 0.54 -1.63
N GLY A 121 -11.73 1.68 -1.38
CA GLY A 121 -12.41 2.97 -1.33
C GLY A 121 -11.55 4.03 -0.65
N ALA A 122 -11.97 5.28 -0.76
CA ALA A 122 -11.38 6.40 -0.05
C ALA A 122 -12.48 7.30 0.52
N SER A 123 -12.21 7.90 1.67
CA SER A 123 -13.17 8.68 2.45
C SER A 123 -12.49 9.85 3.15
N ASP A 124 -13.30 10.66 3.85
CA ASP A 124 -12.83 11.74 4.72
C ASP A 124 -11.97 12.78 3.97
N TYR A 125 -12.35 13.12 2.73
CA TYR A 125 -11.65 14.16 1.98
C TYR A 125 -11.85 15.54 2.61
N ASP A 126 -10.83 16.01 3.30
CA ASP A 126 -10.81 17.30 3.96
C ASP A 126 -9.94 18.27 3.16
N PHE A 127 -10.59 19.03 2.26
CA PHE A 127 -9.96 20.02 1.39
C PHE A 127 -9.85 21.36 2.11
N HIS A 128 -8.63 21.86 2.26
CA HIS A 128 -8.33 23.20 2.76
C HIS A 128 -7.52 23.98 1.74
N SER A 129 -8.08 25.09 1.26
CA SER A 129 -7.36 26.03 0.40
C SER A 129 -6.99 27.27 1.19
N THR A 130 -5.71 27.64 1.12
CA THR A 130 -5.19 28.88 1.70
C THR A 130 -4.57 29.75 0.60
N LYS A 131 -4.24 31.00 0.92
CA LYS A 131 -3.50 31.88 0.00
C LYS A 131 -2.13 31.31 -0.43
N ASP A 132 -1.58 30.38 0.36
CA ASP A 132 -0.23 29.83 0.18
C ASP A 132 -0.27 28.43 -0.48
N GLY A 133 -1.45 27.88 -0.77
CA GLY A 133 -1.61 26.58 -1.43
C GLY A 133 -2.82 25.78 -0.95
N ASP A 134 -2.99 24.60 -1.55
CA ASP A 134 -4.00 23.62 -1.17
C ASP A 134 -3.40 22.53 -0.29
N SER A 135 -4.16 22.10 0.71
CA SER A 135 -3.88 20.90 1.48
C SER A 135 -5.12 20.01 1.52
N VAL A 136 -4.92 18.70 1.40
CA VAL A 136 -6.01 17.72 1.44
C VAL A 136 -5.58 16.56 2.29
N THR A 137 -6.38 16.22 3.30
CA THR A 137 -6.19 14.98 4.06
C THR A 137 -7.34 14.04 3.75
N PHE A 138 -7.06 12.76 3.55
CA PHE A 138 -8.07 11.73 3.28
C PHE A 138 -7.57 10.36 3.69
N LYS A 139 -8.48 9.40 3.78
CA LYS A 139 -8.16 8.01 4.08
C LYS A 139 -8.36 7.12 2.87
N VAL A 140 -7.47 6.16 2.71
CA VAL A 140 -7.53 5.15 1.65
C VAL A 140 -7.60 3.76 2.27
N LYS A 141 -8.66 3.04 1.92
CA LYS A 141 -8.90 1.70 2.41
C LYS A 141 -8.36 0.66 1.43
N PHE A 142 -7.57 -0.28 1.94
CA PHE A 142 -6.99 -1.39 1.19
C PHE A 142 -7.42 -2.74 1.77
N ARG A 143 -7.60 -3.73 0.91
CA ARG A 143 -7.67 -5.14 1.30
C ARG A 143 -6.30 -5.77 1.13
N VAL A 144 -5.77 -6.41 2.17
CA VAL A 144 -4.53 -7.20 2.13
C VAL A 144 -4.87 -8.68 2.06
N THR A 145 -4.67 -9.30 0.90
CA THR A 145 -5.00 -10.73 0.70
C THR A 145 -3.83 -11.68 0.98
N ASP A 146 -2.61 -11.16 1.02
CA ASP A 146 -1.40 -11.89 1.43
C ASP A 146 -0.84 -11.24 2.71
N PRO A 147 -1.32 -11.65 3.90
CA PRO A 147 -1.03 -10.96 5.15
C PRO A 147 0.37 -11.21 5.71
N LYS A 148 1.11 -12.20 5.16
CA LYS A 148 2.35 -12.71 5.76
C LYS A 148 3.59 -12.49 4.90
N THR A 149 3.45 -12.47 3.56
CA THR A 149 4.63 -12.37 2.69
C THR A 149 5.24 -10.97 2.79
N GLU A 150 6.39 -10.89 3.45
CA GLU A 150 7.25 -9.72 3.45
C GLU A 150 7.85 -9.50 2.05
N ILE A 151 7.86 -8.25 1.59
CA ILE A 151 8.48 -7.87 0.33
C ILE A 151 9.38 -6.66 0.51
N VAL A 152 10.39 -6.58 -0.35
CA VAL A 152 11.19 -5.37 -0.57
C VAL A 152 10.97 -4.93 -2.02
N PRO A 153 10.88 -3.63 -2.32
CA PRO A 153 10.68 -3.17 -3.69
C PRO A 153 11.83 -3.62 -4.59
N SER A 154 11.49 -4.20 -5.75
CA SER A 154 12.48 -4.50 -6.78
C SER A 154 12.61 -3.29 -7.71
N TYR A 155 13.69 -2.54 -7.58
CA TYR A 155 14.00 -1.46 -8.51
C TYR A 155 14.48 -2.06 -9.82
N SER A 156 13.75 -1.83 -10.92
CA SER A 156 14.33 -2.01 -12.25
C SER A 156 15.35 -0.89 -12.45
N ILE A 157 16.64 -1.23 -12.35
CA ILE A 157 17.67 -0.26 -12.65
C ILE A 157 17.65 -0.05 -14.16
N ASP A 158 17.25 1.15 -14.59
CA ASP A 158 17.40 1.55 -15.97
C ASP A 158 18.90 1.62 -16.31
N MET A 159 19.33 0.86 -17.33
CA MET A 159 20.71 0.86 -17.83
C MET A 159 21.18 2.26 -18.23
N THR A 160 20.25 3.13 -18.62
CA THR A 160 20.51 4.53 -18.95
C THR A 160 21.01 5.32 -17.73
N THR A 161 20.47 5.03 -16.54
CA THR A 161 20.88 5.63 -15.26
C THR A 161 22.23 5.10 -14.80
N ILE A 162 22.51 3.81 -15.02
CA ILE A 162 23.84 3.22 -14.77
C ILE A 162 24.89 3.88 -15.67
N LEU A 163 24.60 4.01 -16.97
CA LEU A 163 25.49 4.65 -17.93
C LEU A 163 25.77 6.12 -17.57
N ALA A 164 24.77 6.87 -17.12
CA ALA A 164 24.94 8.26 -16.67
C ALA A 164 25.80 8.37 -15.38
N LEU A 165 25.72 7.39 -14.48
CA LEU A 165 26.56 7.33 -13.27
C LEU A 165 28.00 6.91 -13.56
N VAL A 166 28.21 6.02 -14.53
CA VAL A 166 29.55 5.60 -14.98
C VAL A 166 30.23 6.73 -15.77
N ALA A 167 29.50 7.44 -16.63
CA ALA A 167 30.01 8.57 -17.40
C ALA A 167 30.38 9.80 -16.54
N LYS A 168 29.81 9.94 -15.33
CA LYS A 168 30.21 10.98 -14.37
C LYS A 168 31.42 10.61 -13.52
N LYS A 169 31.89 9.35 -13.59
CA LYS A 169 33.04 8.84 -12.82
C LYS A 169 34.28 8.55 -13.69
N GLY A 170 34.21 8.74 -15.00
CA GLY A 170 35.35 8.73 -15.92
C GLY A 170 35.66 10.13 -16.40
#